data_AF-A0A843JCV4-F1
#
_entry.id   AF-A0A843JCV4-F1
#
_cell.length_a   1.000
_cell.length_b   1.000
_cell.length_c   1.000
_cell.angle_alpha   90.00
_cell.angle_beta   90.00
_cell.angle_gamma   90.00
#
_symmetry.space_group_name_H-M   'P 1'
#
loop_
_entity.id
_entity.type
_entity.pdbx_description
1 polymer ?
#
loop_
_entity_poly.entity_id
_entity_poly.type
_entity_poly.pdbx_seq_one_letter_code
_entity_poly.pdbx_strand_id
1 'polypeptide(L)'
;MAREIKKTNPNLIDLIYNLRKQSYEEEVGIWKEVAIKLEKPTRNQAEVSLSHINKYTVEGETVVIPGKVLSDGKLDHKVTIAALGFTKNAEAKIEK
;
A
#
# COMPACT_ATOMS: atom_id res chain seq x y z
N MET A 1 12.21 18.60 -2.39
CA MET A 1 12.19 18.96 -0.96
C MET A 1 11.40 17.93 -0.19
N ALA A 2 11.93 17.44 0.95
CA ALA A 2 11.18 16.57 1.85
C ALA A 2 9.94 17.34 2.34
N ARG A 3 8.75 16.79 2.13
CA ARG A 3 7.52 17.38 2.67
C ARG A 3 7.48 17.15 4.17
N GLU A 4 6.99 18.13 4.90
CA GLU A 4 6.72 17.99 6.33
C GLU A 4 5.66 16.90 6.55
N ILE A 5 5.98 15.89 7.36
CA ILE A 5 5.05 14.80 7.68
C ILE A 5 4.06 15.32 8.71
N LYS A 6 2.84 15.64 8.26
CA LYS A 6 1.74 16.10 9.12
C LYS A 6 0.88 14.97 9.70
N LYS A 7 1.44 13.75 9.76
CA LYS A 7 0.74 12.57 10.27
C LYS A 7 0.85 12.56 11.80
N THR A 8 -0.18 12.05 12.46
CA THR A 8 -0.25 11.94 13.93
C THR A 8 0.02 10.53 14.43
N ASN A 9 -0.11 9.51 13.57
CA ASN A 9 0.11 8.12 13.95
C ASN A 9 1.62 7.81 13.98
N PRO A 10 2.22 7.51 15.14
CA PRO A 10 3.66 7.26 15.26
C PRO A 10 4.14 6.10 14.40
N ASN A 11 3.38 5.00 14.33
CA ASN A 11 3.76 3.83 13.53
C ASN A 11 3.84 4.16 12.03
N LEU A 12 2.96 5.04 11.54
CA LEU A 12 2.98 5.47 10.14
C LEU A 12 4.17 6.39 9.86
N ILE A 13 4.51 7.26 10.81
CA ILE A 13 5.67 8.15 10.71
C ILE A 13 6.95 7.31 10.63
N ASP A 14 7.10 6.34 11.52
CA ASP A 14 8.26 5.44 11.56
C ASP A 14 8.36 4.60 10.27
N LEU A 15 7.24 4.09 9.77
CA LEU A 15 7.19 3.38 8.49
C LEU A 15 7.68 4.26 7.33
N ILE A 16 7.25 5.53 7.26
CA ILE A 16 7.69 6.46 6.21
C ILE A 16 9.20 6.71 6.29
N TYR A 17 9.75 6.86 7.50
CA TYR A 17 11.19 7.00 7.69
C TYR A 17 11.96 5.75 7.27
N ASN A 18 11.49 4.57 7.67
CA ASN A 18 12.11 3.29 7.30
C ASN A 18 12.11 3.06 5.79
N LEU A 19 11.00 3.31 5.12
CA LEU A 19 10.89 3.20 3.65
C LEU A 19 11.86 4.15 2.94
N ARG A 20 12.00 5.39 3.43
CA ARG A 20 12.99 6.33 2.88
C ARG A 20 14.41 5.84 3.08
N LYS A 21 14.74 5.34 4.27
CA LYS A 21 16.05 4.80 4.58
C LYS A 21 16.39 3.62 3.67
N GLN A 22 15.49 2.64 3.53
CA GLN A 22 15.67 1.52 2.61
C GLN A 22 15.84 1.96 1.16
N SER A 23 15.10 2.97 0.70
CA SER A 23 15.27 3.55 -0.64
C SER A 23 16.69 4.06 -0.90
N TYR A 24 17.33 4.66 0.10
CA TYR A 24 18.70 5.16 0.00
C TYR A 24 19.74 4.04 0.14
N GLU A 25 19.50 3.07 1.02
CA GLU A 25 20.42 1.94 1.24
C GLU A 25 20.45 0.96 0.05
N GLU A 26 19.29 0.69 -0.54
CA GLU A 26 19.15 -0.21 -1.69
C GLU A 26 19.28 0.52 -3.04
N GLU A 27 19.39 1.85 -3.03
CA GLU A 27 19.41 2.73 -4.22
C GLU A 27 18.21 2.54 -5.17
N VAL A 28 17.07 2.07 -4.66
CA VAL A 28 15.84 1.85 -5.42
C VAL A 28 14.81 2.96 -5.21
N GLY A 29 14.21 3.45 -6.29
CA GLY A 29 13.23 4.56 -6.22
C GLY A 29 11.83 4.17 -5.71
N ILE A 30 11.50 2.87 -5.68
CA ILE A 30 10.15 2.38 -5.33
C ILE A 30 9.75 2.77 -3.91
N TRP A 31 10.64 2.58 -2.93
CA TRP A 31 10.32 2.83 -1.53
C TRP A 31 10.14 4.32 -1.22
N LYS A 32 10.92 5.18 -1.89
CA LYS A 32 10.71 6.63 -1.84
C LYS A 32 9.36 7.04 -2.39
N GLU A 33 8.91 6.45 -3.49
CA GLU A 33 7.61 6.75 -4.08
C GLU A 33 6.45 6.28 -3.18
N VAL A 34 6.56 5.08 -2.59
CA VAL A 34 5.59 4.57 -1.60
C VAL A 34 5.52 5.50 -0.39
N ALA A 35 6.66 5.93 0.15
CA ALA A 35 6.73 6.87 1.26
C ALA A 35 6.06 8.21 0.93
N ILE A 36 6.33 8.80 -0.24
CA ILE A 36 5.71 10.04 -0.70
C ILE A 36 4.18 9.91 -0.80
N LYS A 37 3.68 8.75 -1.26
CA LYS A 37 2.23 8.50 -1.32
C LYS A 37 1.61 8.37 0.06
N LEU A 38 2.28 7.73 1.01
CA LEU A 38 1.81 7.60 2.40
C LEU A 38 1.79 8.93 3.16
N GLU A 39 2.71 9.84 2.84
CA GLU A 39 2.76 11.20 3.41
C GLU A 39 1.56 12.07 3.04
N LYS A 40 0.88 11.79 1.92
CA LYS A 40 -0.27 12.57 1.48
C LYS A 40 -1.38 12.57 2.54
N PRO A 41 -2.21 13.63 2.61
CA PRO A 41 -3.39 13.65 3.47
C PRO A 41 -4.23 12.38 3.28
N THR A 42 -4.87 11.87 4.33
CA THR A 42 -5.58 10.57 4.30
C THR A 42 -6.62 10.49 3.18
N ARG A 43 -7.34 11.60 2.91
CA ARG A 43 -8.27 11.72 1.77
C ARG A 43 -7.66 11.54 0.37
N ASN A 44 -6.33 11.64 0.26
CA ASN A 44 -5.57 11.50 -0.99
C ASN A 44 -4.71 10.23 -1.00
N GLN A 45 -4.83 9.36 0.02
CA GLN A 45 -4.20 8.05 0.00
C GLN A 45 -4.95 7.09 -0.94
N ALA A 46 -4.28 6.02 -1.36
CA ALA A 46 -4.88 5.08 -2.29
C ALA A 46 -5.99 4.27 -1.61
N GLU A 47 -7.16 4.21 -2.23
CA GLU A 47 -8.23 3.27 -1.87
C GLU A 47 -8.46 2.38 -3.09
N VAL A 48 -8.14 1.09 -2.96
CA VAL A 48 -8.12 0.15 -4.09
C VAL A 48 -9.04 -1.02 -3.78
N SER A 49 -9.92 -1.37 -4.73
CA SER A 49 -10.78 -2.54 -4.61
C SER A 49 -10.12 -3.81 -5.15
N LEU A 50 -10.61 -4.99 -4.74
CA LEU A 50 -10.15 -6.28 -5.26
C LEU A 50 -10.34 -6.39 -6.78
N SER A 51 -11.43 -5.84 -7.34
CA SER A 51 -11.64 -5.81 -8.80
C SER A 51 -10.54 -5.06 -9.55
N HIS A 52 -10.01 -3.97 -9.00
CA HIS A 52 -8.87 -3.26 -9.61
C HIS A 52 -7.61 -4.10 -9.54
N ILE A 53 -7.36 -4.75 -8.40
CA ILE A 53 -6.20 -5.63 -8.23
C ILE A 53 -6.27 -6.76 -9.24
N ASN A 54 -7.39 -7.49 -9.30
CA ASN A 54 -7.60 -8.60 -10.23
C ASN A 54 -7.38 -8.23 -11.70
N LYS A 55 -7.72 -6.99 -12.09
CA LYS A 55 -7.55 -6.53 -13.47
C LYS A 55 -6.09 -6.23 -13.84
N TYR A 56 -5.29 -5.77 -12.88
CA TYR A 56 -3.94 -5.26 -13.12
C TYR A 56 -2.84 -6.18 -12.61
N THR A 57 -3.18 -7.36 -12.13
CA THR A 57 -2.22 -8.34 -11.64
C THR A 57 -2.35 -9.66 -12.36
N VAL A 58 -1.26 -10.42 -12.37
CA VAL A 58 -1.26 -11.83 -12.78
C VAL A 58 -0.95 -12.76 -11.60
N GLU A 59 -1.13 -14.06 -11.81
CA GLU A 59 -0.92 -15.07 -10.78
C GLU A 59 0.52 -15.06 -10.25
N GLY A 60 0.67 -15.03 -8.93
CA GLY A 60 1.96 -15.03 -8.24
C GLY A 60 2.62 -13.66 -8.08
N GLU A 61 1.98 -12.57 -8.51
CA GLU A 61 2.55 -11.22 -8.36
C GLU A 61 2.46 -10.68 -6.93
N THR A 62 3.44 -9.82 -6.60
CA THR A 62 3.46 -9.04 -5.36
C THR A 62 3.09 -7.59 -5.64
N VAL A 63 2.08 -7.08 -4.93
CA VAL A 63 1.56 -5.72 -5.10
C VAL A 63 1.69 -4.94 -3.80
N VAL A 64 2.20 -3.71 -3.90
CA VAL A 64 2.25 -2.76 -2.80
C VAL A 64 1.21 -1.66 -3.01
N ILE A 65 0.31 -1.49 -2.03
CA ILE A 65 -0.75 -0.50 -2.05
C ILE A 65 -0.47 0.54 -0.94
N PRO A 66 -0.11 1.79 -1.29
CA PRO A 66 0.17 2.84 -0.33
C PRO A 66 -1.14 3.45 0.22
N GLY A 67 -1.94 2.61 0.87
CA GLY A 67 -3.26 2.95 1.39
C GLY A 67 -4.09 1.72 1.74
N LYS A 68 -5.40 1.80 1.58
CA LYS A 68 -6.36 0.80 2.08
C LYS A 68 -6.94 -0.06 0.95
N VAL A 69 -7.15 -1.34 1.24
CA VAL A 69 -7.80 -2.29 0.32
C VAL A 69 -9.25 -2.54 0.73
N LEU A 70 -10.15 -2.41 -0.24
CA LEU A 70 -11.59 -2.57 -0.10
C LEU A 70 -12.06 -3.89 -0.73
N SER A 71 -13.12 -4.47 -0.19
CA SER A 71 -13.62 -5.82 -0.57
C SER A 71 -14.42 -5.87 -1.87
N ASP A 72 -14.51 -4.79 -2.63
CA ASP A 72 -15.36 -4.74 -3.83
C ASP A 72 -14.76 -5.54 -4.99
N GLY A 73 -15.59 -6.36 -5.63
CA GLY A 73 -15.18 -7.28 -6.69
C GLY A 73 -14.79 -8.70 -6.24
N LYS A 74 -14.13 -9.40 -7.16
CA LYS A 74 -13.59 -10.76 -7.03
C LYS A 74 -12.11 -10.75 -7.36
N LEU A 75 -11.40 -11.73 -6.79
CA LEU A 75 -10.00 -12.01 -7.06
C LEU A 75 -9.95 -13.47 -7.50
N ASP A 76 -9.57 -13.71 -8.76
CA ASP A 76 -9.71 -15.01 -9.41
C ASP A 76 -8.38 -15.78 -9.47
N HIS A 77 -7.29 -15.16 -9.03
CA HIS A 77 -5.95 -15.74 -8.97
C HIS A 77 -5.21 -15.35 -7.70
N LYS A 78 -4.17 -16.12 -7.37
CA LYS A 78 -3.37 -15.92 -6.16
C LYS A 78 -2.43 -14.73 -6.33
N VAL A 79 -2.49 -13.76 -5.43
CA VAL A 79 -1.59 -12.60 -5.37
C VAL A 79 -1.15 -12.30 -3.94
N THR A 80 0.04 -11.74 -3.79
CA THR A 80 0.54 -11.25 -2.50
C THR A 80 0.34 -9.74 -2.43
N ILE A 81 -0.48 -9.27 -1.49
CA ILE A 81 -0.82 -7.85 -1.37
C ILE A 81 -0.25 -7.31 -0.05
N ALA A 82 0.56 -6.25 -0.14
CA ALA A 82 1.02 -5.47 1.00
C ALA A 82 0.31 -4.10 1.00
N ALA A 83 -0.45 -3.79 2.04
CA ALA A 83 -1.19 -2.53 2.15
C ALA A 83 -1.10 -1.93 3.55
N LEU A 84 -1.45 -0.65 3.70
CA LEU A 84 -1.51 0.01 5.02
C LEU A 84 -2.65 -0.56 5.88
N GLY A 85 -3.69 -1.09 5.25
CA GLY A 85 -4.75 -1.81 5.93
C GLY A 85 -5.74 -2.44 4.97
N PHE A 86 -6.45 -3.44 5.48
CA PHE A 86 -7.51 -4.12 4.77
C PHE A 86 -8.84 -3.91 5.48
N THR A 87 -9.93 -3.99 4.74
CA THR A 87 -11.25 -4.17 5.35
C THR A 87 -11.42 -5.62 5.77
N LYS A 88 -12.17 -5.89 6.85
CA LYS A 88 -12.45 -7.27 7.32
C LYS A 88 -13.00 -8.16 6.20
N ASN A 89 -13.87 -7.60 5.36
CA ASN A 89 -14.43 -8.31 4.21
C ASN A 89 -13.41 -8.55 3.10
N ALA A 90 -12.38 -7.70 2.96
CA ALA A 90 -11.31 -7.90 1.99
C ALA A 90 -10.37 -9.01 2.48
N GLU A 91 -9.97 -8.99 3.76
CA GLU A 91 -9.17 -10.06 4.37
C GLU A 91 -9.88 -11.41 4.19
N ALA A 92 -11.16 -11.51 4.53
CA ALA A 92 -11.95 -12.72 4.37
C ALA A 92 -12.09 -13.22 2.92
N LYS A 93 -11.93 -12.33 1.93
CA LYS A 93 -11.95 -12.69 0.49
C LYS A 93 -10.57 -13.06 -0.05
N ILE A 94 -9.50 -12.58 0.59
CA ILE A 94 -8.10 -12.87 0.21
C ILE A 94 -7.61 -14.16 0.87
N GLU A 95 -8.06 -14.45 2.10
CA GLU A 95 -7.71 -15.67 2.84
C GLU A 95 -8.51 -16.91 2.41
N LYS A 96 -9.59 -16.72 1.65
CA LYS A 96 -10.39 -17.80 1.06
C LYS A 96 -9.77 -18.34 -0.21
#